data_AF-A0AAD6D0D5-F1
#
_entry.id   AF-A0AAD6D0D5-F1
#
_cell.length_a   1.000
_cell.length_b   1.000
_cell.length_c   1.000
_cell.angle_alpha   90.00
_cell.angle_beta   90.00
_cell.angle_gamma   90.00
#
_symmetry.space_group_name_H-M   'P 1'
#
loop_
_entity.id
_entity.type
_entity.pdbx_description
1 polymer ?
#
loop_
_entity_poly.entity_id
_entity_poly.type
_entity_poly.pdbx_seq_one_letter_code
_entity_poly.pdbx_strand_id
1 'polypeptide(L)'
;MMSPSLEGPWVNEGPALPQGSVIKLNGVDSMDIWAPDLHYDSGLYYMYYVVSQLGTQNSQVGVATSKTMEPGSWTDHGVIGLPPSGDYNRIDPNWITIDGKQYMQFGSYWKDLFQVEMESPLKVGSAAPHQLAFNASLNHREEASFMFQHEDYYYLLFSGGIAGSYTATSPPQGEEYRIHMCRSTSGLGGFVDMAGTSCLNSGGTILLQSHDQIYAPGGQGVIQDQEWGSVLYYQYYPLSLKEAGGDGNDGFRYGWNPLGWKDGWPYVMSTI
;
A
#
# COMPACT_ATOMS: atom_id res chain seq x y z
N MET A 1 10.62 5.08 11.60
CA MET A 1 11.26 6.42 11.74
C MET A 1 10.30 7.32 12.49
N MET A 2 10.80 8.34 13.21
CA MET A 2 10.00 9.36 13.89
C MET A 2 10.40 10.76 13.43
N SER A 3 9.47 11.70 13.46
CA SER A 3 9.70 13.11 13.13
C SER A 3 8.66 14.00 13.82
N PRO A 4 9.00 15.25 14.21
CA PRO A 4 8.02 16.21 14.71
C PRO A 4 7.07 16.76 13.63
N SER A 5 7.43 16.66 12.34
CA SER A 5 6.60 17.07 11.20
C SER A 5 6.88 16.21 9.95
N LEU A 6 6.04 16.29 8.92
CA LEU A 6 6.28 15.58 7.65
C LEU A 6 7.59 15.99 6.96
N GLU A 7 8.00 17.23 7.17
CA GLU A 7 9.22 17.82 6.61
C GLU A 7 10.50 17.27 7.26
N GLY A 8 10.39 16.64 8.43
CA GLY A 8 11.53 16.14 9.17
C GLY A 8 12.00 17.09 10.29
N PRO A 9 13.21 16.85 10.83
CA PRO A 9 14.09 15.75 10.49
C PRO A 9 13.53 14.39 10.94
N TRP A 10 13.68 13.38 10.07
CA TRP A 10 13.31 12.00 10.38
C TRP A 10 14.47 11.26 11.05
N VAL A 11 14.19 10.58 12.16
CA VAL A 11 15.16 9.80 12.94
C VAL A 11 14.79 8.32 12.89
N ASN A 12 15.80 7.47 12.69
CA ASN A 12 15.62 6.02 12.74
C ASN A 12 15.71 5.54 14.20
N GLU A 13 14.59 5.06 14.74
CA GLU A 13 14.45 4.55 16.10
C GLU A 13 14.59 3.02 16.18
N GLY A 14 14.85 2.36 15.05
CA GLY A 14 14.90 0.91 14.93
C GLY A 14 13.56 0.27 14.50
N PRO A 15 13.55 -1.06 14.36
CA PRO A 15 12.38 -1.80 13.88
C PRO A 15 11.28 -1.90 14.94
N ALA A 16 10.02 -1.90 14.49
CA ALA A 16 8.86 -2.13 15.36
C ALA A 16 8.91 -3.51 16.03
N LEU A 17 9.32 -4.55 15.29
CA LEU A 17 9.49 -5.92 15.75
C LEU A 17 10.98 -6.32 15.72
N PRO A 18 11.80 -5.94 16.73
CA PRO A 18 13.25 -6.17 16.71
C PRO A 18 13.66 -7.65 16.79
N GLN A 19 12.74 -8.54 17.18
CA GLN A 19 12.95 -9.99 17.20
C GLN A 19 12.32 -10.69 15.98
N GLY A 20 11.85 -9.89 15.01
CA GLY A 20 11.09 -10.36 13.87
C GLY A 20 9.67 -10.78 14.23
N SER A 21 8.92 -11.21 13.22
CA SER A 21 7.57 -11.70 13.38
C SER A 21 7.52 -13.06 14.10
N VAL A 22 6.44 -13.26 14.87
CA VAL A 22 6.08 -14.57 15.45
C VAL A 22 5.59 -15.56 14.39
N ILE A 23 5.20 -15.07 13.20
CA ILE A 23 4.83 -15.89 12.05
C ILE A 23 6.07 -16.63 11.55
N LYS A 24 5.95 -17.95 11.41
CA LYS A 24 6.99 -18.82 10.85
C LYS A 24 6.49 -19.42 9.54
N LEU A 25 7.10 -18.99 8.44
CA LEU A 25 6.91 -19.54 7.11
C LEU A 25 8.19 -20.25 6.66
N ASN A 26 8.05 -21.44 6.10
CA ASN A 26 9.19 -22.19 5.62
C ASN A 26 9.88 -21.42 4.47
N GLY A 27 11.19 -21.22 4.60
CA GLY A 27 11.98 -20.53 3.58
C GLY A 27 11.84 -19.00 3.59
N VAL A 28 11.20 -18.43 4.61
CA VAL A 28 11.06 -16.97 4.78
C VAL A 28 11.75 -16.54 6.07
N ASP A 29 12.53 -15.46 6.00
CA ASP A 29 13.11 -14.84 7.19
C ASP A 29 12.04 -14.03 7.91
N SER A 30 11.77 -14.34 9.19
CA SER A 30 10.81 -13.59 9.99
C SER A 30 11.26 -12.15 10.31
N MET A 31 12.52 -11.80 10.04
CA MET A 31 13.02 -10.43 10.14
C MET A 31 12.72 -9.60 8.88
N ASP A 32 12.45 -10.25 7.75
CA ASP A 32 12.16 -9.60 6.47
C ASP A 32 10.65 -9.32 6.36
N ILE A 33 10.25 -8.16 6.88
CA ILE A 33 8.85 -7.75 6.99
C ILE A 33 8.55 -6.61 6.02
N TRP A 34 7.48 -6.75 5.24
CA TRP A 34 7.15 -5.82 4.14
C TRP A 34 5.84 -5.07 4.37
N ALA A 35 5.69 -3.98 3.62
CA ALA A 35 4.44 -3.24 3.39
C ALA A 35 3.58 -3.04 4.65
N PRO A 36 4.09 -2.33 5.68
CA PRO A 36 3.31 -2.11 6.88
C PRO A 36 2.17 -1.12 6.62
N ASP A 37 1.02 -1.38 7.24
CA ASP A 37 -0.15 -0.50 7.23
C ASP A 37 -0.58 -0.23 8.68
N LEU A 38 -0.63 1.05 9.04
CA LEU A 38 -0.74 1.49 10.43
C LEU A 38 -2.05 2.25 10.67
N HIS A 39 -2.79 1.81 11.67
CA HIS A 39 -4.07 2.39 12.07
C HIS A 39 -4.10 2.66 13.57
N TYR A 40 -4.91 3.65 13.96
CA TYR A 40 -5.22 3.91 15.36
C TYR A 40 -6.72 3.72 15.57
N ASP A 41 -7.08 2.78 16.44
CA ASP A 41 -8.47 2.54 16.82
C ASP A 41 -8.58 2.31 18.33
N SER A 42 -9.57 2.94 18.97
CA SER A 42 -9.93 2.70 20.36
C SER A 42 -8.76 2.73 21.37
N GLY A 43 -7.78 3.63 21.17
CA GLY A 43 -6.64 3.76 22.08
C GLY A 43 -5.44 2.87 21.76
N LEU A 44 -5.48 2.13 20.65
CA LEU A 44 -4.46 1.18 20.26
C LEU A 44 -4.04 1.38 18.80
N TYR A 45 -2.74 1.33 18.56
CA TYR A 45 -2.17 1.25 17.23
C TYR A 45 -2.16 -0.19 16.75
N TYR A 46 -2.57 -0.41 15.51
CA TYR A 46 -2.53 -1.68 14.79
C TYR A 46 -1.61 -1.51 13.60
N MET A 47 -0.54 -2.30 13.54
CA MET A 47 0.37 -2.37 12.41
C MET A 47 0.18 -3.72 11.74
N TYR A 48 -0.50 -3.74 10.61
CA TYR A 48 -0.48 -4.91 9.73
C TYR A 48 0.84 -4.95 8.99
N TYR A 49 1.29 -6.15 8.68
CA TYR A 49 2.58 -6.36 8.03
C TYR A 49 2.59 -7.68 7.28
N VAL A 50 3.58 -7.86 6.41
CA VAL A 50 3.71 -9.05 5.57
C VAL A 50 4.95 -9.85 5.91
N VAL A 51 4.83 -11.18 5.90
CA VAL A 51 5.95 -12.12 5.83
C VAL A 51 5.77 -12.93 4.55
N SER A 52 6.73 -12.86 3.63
CA SER A 52 6.54 -13.36 2.26
C SER A 52 7.83 -13.90 1.63
N GLN A 53 7.67 -14.72 0.60
CA GLN A 53 8.75 -15.16 -0.28
C GLN A 53 8.55 -14.56 -1.68
N LEU A 54 9.53 -13.79 -2.14
CA LEU A 54 9.48 -13.05 -3.40
C LEU A 54 9.06 -13.94 -4.59
N GLY A 55 8.06 -13.48 -5.35
CA GLY A 55 7.57 -14.16 -6.55
C GLY A 55 6.68 -15.38 -6.28
N THR A 56 6.21 -15.59 -5.05
CA THR A 56 5.34 -16.72 -4.69
C THR A 56 4.10 -16.27 -3.90
N GLN A 57 3.13 -17.18 -3.70
CA GLN A 57 2.00 -17.00 -2.79
C GLN A 57 2.29 -17.52 -1.35
N ASN A 58 3.54 -17.85 -1.03
CA ASN A 58 3.97 -18.25 0.31
C ASN A 58 4.08 -17.02 1.22
N SER A 59 2.93 -16.42 1.49
CA SER A 59 2.82 -15.13 2.14
C SER A 59 1.72 -15.16 3.20
N GLN A 60 1.91 -14.38 4.25
CA GLN A 60 0.91 -14.16 5.30
C GLN A 60 0.91 -12.68 5.69
N VAL A 61 -0.29 -12.17 5.98
CA VAL A 61 -0.46 -10.89 6.67
C VAL A 61 -0.58 -11.17 8.17
N GLY A 62 0.24 -10.48 8.94
CA GLY A 62 0.17 -10.44 10.40
C GLY A 62 -0.31 -9.09 10.91
N VAL A 63 -0.52 -9.01 12.23
CA VAL A 63 -0.83 -7.75 12.91
C VAL A 63 -0.13 -7.67 14.26
N ALA A 64 0.47 -6.52 14.53
CA ALA A 64 1.02 -6.18 15.84
C ALA A 64 0.30 -4.96 16.41
N THR A 65 0.21 -4.88 17.73
CA THR A 65 -0.43 -3.74 18.40
C THR A 65 0.50 -3.02 19.36
N SER A 66 0.37 -1.70 19.48
CA SER A 66 1.09 -0.89 20.46
C SER A 66 0.20 0.21 21.02
N LYS A 67 0.47 0.66 22.25
CA LYS A 67 -0.16 1.88 22.80
C LYS A 67 0.60 3.16 22.47
N THR A 68 1.86 3.06 22.05
CA THR A 68 2.79 4.20 21.94
C THR A 68 3.57 4.26 20.64
N MET A 69 3.49 3.22 19.79
CA MET A 69 4.33 3.01 18.58
C MET A 69 5.84 2.86 18.81
N GLU A 70 6.34 3.14 20.01
CA GLU A 70 7.76 3.05 20.36
C GLU A 70 8.36 1.66 20.07
N PRO A 71 9.64 1.58 19.67
CA PRO A 71 10.35 0.31 19.55
C PRO A 71 10.20 -0.55 20.83
N GLY A 72 9.90 -1.84 20.65
CA GLY A 72 9.72 -2.78 21.76
C GLY A 72 8.39 -2.68 22.52
N SER A 73 7.51 -1.72 22.18
CA SER A 73 6.15 -1.64 22.74
C SER A 73 5.13 -2.52 22.00
N TRP A 74 5.53 -3.09 20.87
CA TRP A 74 4.69 -3.86 19.97
C TRP A 74 4.46 -5.29 20.49
N THR A 75 3.19 -5.70 20.54
CA THR A 75 2.76 -7.09 20.75
C THR A 75 2.32 -7.68 19.42
N ASP A 76 3.04 -8.70 18.95
CA ASP A 76 2.72 -9.39 17.69
C ASP A 76 1.66 -10.49 17.93
N HIS A 77 0.56 -10.44 17.20
CA HIS A 77 -0.56 -11.38 17.31
C HIS A 77 -0.53 -12.48 16.24
N GLY A 78 0.47 -12.45 15.35
CA GLY A 78 0.59 -13.41 14.25
C GLY A 78 -0.43 -13.17 13.14
N VAL A 79 -0.83 -14.25 12.47
CA VAL A 79 -1.62 -14.19 11.23
C VAL A 79 -3.06 -13.72 11.45
N ILE A 80 -3.56 -12.85 10.57
CA ILE A 80 -4.97 -12.41 10.60
C ILE A 80 -5.93 -13.42 9.92
N GLY A 81 -5.39 -14.42 9.23
CA GLY A 81 -6.17 -15.55 8.70
C GLY A 81 -6.74 -15.38 7.29
N LEU A 82 -6.15 -14.53 6.43
CA LEU A 82 -6.57 -14.41 5.02
C LEU A 82 -6.66 -15.80 4.35
N PRO A 83 -7.82 -16.15 3.74
CA PRO A 83 -8.02 -17.49 3.20
C PRO A 83 -7.04 -17.77 2.05
N PRO A 84 -6.55 -19.01 1.87
CA PRO A 84 -5.69 -19.34 0.75
C PRO A 84 -6.49 -19.45 -0.56
N SER A 85 -5.91 -18.98 -1.66
CA SER A 85 -6.45 -19.15 -3.01
C SER A 85 -5.31 -19.10 -4.04
N GLY A 86 -5.51 -19.74 -5.19
CA GLY A 86 -4.62 -19.56 -6.35
C GLY A 86 -4.81 -18.21 -7.06
N ASP A 87 -5.88 -17.49 -6.74
CA ASP A 87 -6.26 -16.25 -7.41
C ASP A 87 -5.46 -15.02 -6.94
N TYR A 88 -4.86 -15.03 -5.75
CA TYR A 88 -4.24 -13.83 -5.18
C TYR A 88 -3.03 -14.15 -4.31
N ASN A 89 -2.15 -13.17 -4.16
CA ASN A 89 -1.15 -13.18 -3.10
C ASN A 89 -1.70 -12.49 -1.83
N ARG A 90 -1.26 -12.93 -0.65
CA ARG A 90 -1.71 -12.40 0.66
C ARG A 90 -0.67 -11.42 1.20
N ILE A 91 -0.51 -10.30 0.51
CA ILE A 91 0.43 -9.22 0.85
C ILE A 91 -0.26 -7.86 0.72
N ASP A 92 0.47 -6.79 1.05
CA ASP A 92 0.05 -5.39 0.92
C ASP A 92 -1.28 -5.08 1.61
N PRO A 93 -1.36 -5.31 2.94
CA PRO A 93 -2.58 -5.08 3.68
C PRO A 93 -2.97 -3.60 3.68
N ASN A 94 -4.26 -3.31 3.57
CA ASN A 94 -4.82 -2.01 3.94
C ASN A 94 -6.17 -2.15 4.64
N TRP A 95 -6.23 -1.74 5.90
CA TRP A 95 -7.46 -1.75 6.70
C TRP A 95 -8.31 -0.50 6.43
N ILE A 96 -9.61 -0.69 6.24
CA ILE A 96 -10.58 0.40 6.15
C ILE A 96 -11.89 0.07 6.88
N THR A 97 -12.57 1.10 7.38
CA THR A 97 -13.96 0.99 7.85
C THR A 97 -14.91 1.56 6.80
N ILE A 98 -15.92 0.77 6.42
CA ILE A 98 -16.97 1.11 5.45
C ILE A 98 -18.30 0.85 6.15
N ASP A 99 -19.12 1.89 6.29
CA ASP A 99 -20.44 1.82 6.93
C ASP A 99 -20.46 1.10 8.30
N GLY A 100 -19.42 1.34 9.11
CA GLY A 100 -19.26 0.75 10.45
C GLY A 100 -18.75 -0.69 10.46
N LYS A 101 -18.47 -1.29 9.31
CA LYS A 101 -17.84 -2.60 9.16
C LYS A 101 -16.38 -2.46 8.74
N GLN A 102 -15.55 -3.39 9.18
CA GLN A 102 -14.11 -3.38 8.93
C GLN A 102 -13.77 -4.31 7.76
N TYR A 103 -12.87 -3.87 6.90
CA TYR A 103 -12.44 -4.61 5.72
C TYR A 103 -10.92 -4.56 5.58
N MET A 104 -10.34 -5.67 5.15
CA MET A 104 -8.93 -5.77 4.80
C MET A 104 -8.80 -5.87 3.29
N GLN A 105 -8.10 -4.92 2.67
CA GLN A 105 -7.60 -5.04 1.31
C GLN A 105 -6.24 -5.71 1.30
N PHE A 106 -5.95 -6.43 0.23
CA PHE A 106 -4.67 -7.11 0.02
C PHE A 106 -4.55 -7.51 -1.45
N GLY A 107 -3.34 -7.81 -1.90
CA GLY A 107 -3.11 -8.34 -3.24
C GLY A 107 -1.93 -7.71 -3.95
N SER A 108 -1.33 -8.48 -4.84
CA SER A 108 -0.19 -8.10 -5.67
C SER A 108 -0.05 -9.17 -6.74
N TYR A 109 -0.17 -8.80 -8.01
CA TYR A 109 -0.18 -9.70 -9.17
C TYR A 109 -1.30 -10.77 -9.11
N TRP A 110 -1.18 -11.86 -9.88
CA TRP A 110 -2.24 -12.87 -10.06
C TRP A 110 -3.55 -12.25 -10.56
N LYS A 111 -4.60 -12.22 -9.73
CA LYS A 111 -5.83 -11.48 -10.01
C LYS A 111 -5.87 -10.16 -9.24
N ASP A 112 -4.72 -9.59 -8.96
CA ASP A 112 -4.52 -8.27 -8.39
C ASP A 112 -5.17 -8.10 -7.01
N LEU A 113 -6.08 -7.13 -6.87
CA LEU A 113 -6.47 -6.56 -5.59
C LEU A 113 -7.79 -7.14 -5.08
N PHE A 114 -7.82 -7.54 -3.83
CA PHE A 114 -8.96 -8.15 -3.16
C PHE A 114 -9.30 -7.43 -1.86
N GLN A 115 -10.55 -7.59 -1.42
CA GLN A 115 -11.03 -7.12 -0.13
C GLN A 115 -11.86 -8.19 0.56
N VAL A 116 -11.73 -8.29 1.88
CA VAL A 116 -12.50 -9.21 2.73
C VAL A 116 -12.99 -8.52 4.00
N GLU A 117 -14.18 -8.88 4.46
CA GLU A 117 -14.72 -8.39 5.74
C GLU A 117 -13.93 -8.96 6.92
N MET A 118 -13.64 -8.13 7.91
CA MET A 118 -12.95 -8.50 9.15
C MET A 118 -13.96 -8.88 10.24
N GLU A 119 -13.63 -9.89 11.06
CA GLU A 119 -14.36 -10.22 12.29
C GLU A 119 -13.96 -9.26 13.41
N SER A 120 -12.69 -8.88 13.44
CA SER A 120 -12.09 -7.92 14.37
C SER A 120 -10.79 -7.38 13.76
N PRO A 121 -10.16 -6.34 14.33
CA PRO A 121 -8.85 -5.86 13.87
C PRO A 121 -7.74 -6.93 13.88
N LEU A 122 -7.94 -8.06 14.56
CA LEU A 122 -6.96 -9.13 14.63
C LEU A 122 -7.25 -10.32 13.70
N LYS A 123 -8.41 -10.33 13.04
CA LYS A 123 -8.88 -11.54 12.36
C LYS A 123 -9.91 -11.26 11.27
N VAL A 124 -9.74 -11.91 10.12
CA VAL A 124 -10.70 -11.87 9.02
C VAL A 124 -11.98 -12.66 9.35
N GLY A 125 -13.11 -12.25 8.77
CA GLY A 125 -14.38 -12.96 8.89
C GLY A 125 -14.45 -14.21 8.00
N SER A 126 -15.65 -14.80 7.92
CA SER A 126 -15.91 -15.99 7.11
C SER A 126 -16.30 -15.70 5.66
N ALA A 127 -16.46 -14.43 5.29
CA ALA A 127 -16.81 -14.03 3.94
C ALA A 127 -15.66 -14.35 2.97
N ALA A 128 -15.99 -14.74 1.74
CA ALA A 128 -14.98 -14.89 0.70
C ALA A 128 -14.46 -13.50 0.27
N PRO A 129 -13.14 -13.34 0.03
CA PRO A 129 -12.62 -12.13 -0.57
C PRO A 129 -13.25 -11.88 -1.95
N HIS A 130 -13.51 -10.61 -2.25
CA HIS A 130 -13.98 -10.18 -3.57
C HIS A 130 -12.94 -9.26 -4.21
N GLN A 131 -12.87 -9.30 -5.53
CA GLN A 131 -11.88 -8.55 -6.31
C GLN A 131 -12.31 -7.08 -6.43
N LEU A 132 -11.36 -6.15 -6.28
CA LEU A 132 -11.57 -4.71 -6.39
C LEU A 132 -11.04 -4.12 -7.70
N ALA A 133 -9.89 -4.60 -8.17
CA ALA A 133 -9.26 -4.17 -9.41
C ALA A 133 -8.60 -5.35 -10.12
N PHE A 134 -8.44 -5.22 -11.43
CA PHE A 134 -7.78 -6.21 -12.28
C PHE A 134 -7.20 -5.58 -13.53
N ASN A 135 -5.90 -5.75 -13.71
CA ASN A 135 -5.17 -5.43 -14.92
C ASN A 135 -5.09 -6.66 -15.82
N ALA A 136 -5.86 -6.67 -16.91
CA ALA A 136 -5.89 -7.78 -17.86
C ALA A 136 -4.65 -7.87 -18.77
N SER A 137 -3.67 -6.97 -18.64
CA SER A 137 -2.38 -7.12 -19.33
C SER A 137 -1.63 -8.36 -18.87
N LEU A 138 -0.71 -8.85 -19.71
CA LEU A 138 -0.09 -10.17 -19.58
C LEU A 138 0.44 -10.52 -18.18
N ASN A 139 0.97 -9.53 -17.46
CA ASN A 139 1.64 -9.75 -16.19
C ASN A 139 0.82 -9.29 -14.98
N HIS A 140 -0.42 -8.81 -15.15
CA HIS A 140 -1.30 -8.36 -14.06
C HIS A 140 -0.53 -7.49 -13.05
N ARG A 141 0.08 -6.39 -13.51
CA ARG A 141 0.97 -5.58 -12.66
C ARG A 141 0.15 -4.58 -11.87
N GLU A 142 -0.51 -5.03 -10.81
CA GLU A 142 -1.13 -4.19 -9.78
C GLU A 142 -0.86 -4.75 -8.38
N GLU A 143 -0.59 -3.87 -7.43
CA GLU A 143 -0.31 -4.19 -6.02
C GLU A 143 -0.50 -2.96 -5.12
N ALA A 144 -0.16 -3.08 -3.84
CA ALA A 144 -0.14 -1.96 -2.88
C ALA A 144 -1.45 -1.15 -2.86
N SER A 145 -2.60 -1.84 -2.70
CA SER A 145 -3.89 -1.16 -2.56
C SER A 145 -3.93 -0.28 -1.31
N PHE A 146 -4.45 0.94 -1.42
CA PHE A 146 -4.76 1.80 -0.30
C PHE A 146 -6.09 2.52 -0.55
N MET A 147 -7.05 2.36 0.35
CA MET A 147 -8.34 3.03 0.24
C MET A 147 -8.52 4.08 1.32
N PHE A 148 -9.13 5.19 0.93
CA PHE A 148 -9.55 6.23 1.86
C PHE A 148 -10.88 6.82 1.41
N GLN A 149 -11.63 7.38 2.36
CA GLN A 149 -12.88 8.08 2.07
C GLN A 149 -12.64 9.58 1.96
N HIS A 150 -13.27 10.22 0.97
CA HIS A 150 -13.38 11.67 0.89
C HIS A 150 -14.77 12.03 0.33
N GLU A 151 -15.52 12.81 1.12
CA GLU A 151 -16.94 13.10 0.87
C GLU A 151 -17.74 11.80 0.64
N ASP A 152 -18.53 11.73 -0.44
CA ASP A 152 -19.42 10.61 -0.74
C ASP A 152 -18.74 9.43 -1.45
N TYR A 153 -17.40 9.48 -1.60
CA TYR A 153 -16.64 8.49 -2.36
C TYR A 153 -15.55 7.83 -1.53
N TYR A 154 -15.36 6.54 -1.78
CA TYR A 154 -14.16 5.80 -1.47
C TYR A 154 -13.23 5.83 -2.68
N TYR A 155 -11.97 6.18 -2.47
CA TYR A 155 -10.93 6.19 -3.48
C TYR A 155 -10.02 4.99 -3.25
N LEU A 156 -9.91 4.12 -4.25
CA LEU A 156 -8.96 3.01 -4.27
C LEU A 156 -7.71 3.51 -5.02
N LEU A 157 -6.63 3.72 -4.29
CA LEU A 157 -5.30 3.87 -4.87
C LEU A 157 -4.64 2.51 -4.97
N PHE A 158 -3.83 2.33 -5.99
CA PHE A 158 -3.00 1.14 -6.15
C PHE A 158 -1.79 1.48 -7.00
N SER A 159 -0.73 0.71 -6.85
CA SER A 159 0.44 0.86 -7.70
C SER A 159 0.41 -0.12 -8.85
N GLY A 160 0.76 0.34 -10.04
CA GLY A 160 0.89 -0.49 -11.23
C GLY A 160 2.25 -0.31 -11.90
N GLY A 161 2.71 -1.33 -12.62
CA GLY A 161 4.02 -1.34 -13.30
C GLY A 161 5.09 -2.16 -12.57
N ILE A 162 6.36 -1.93 -12.91
CA ILE A 162 7.50 -2.68 -12.37
C ILE A 162 8.09 -1.92 -11.17
N ALA A 163 7.94 -2.51 -9.98
CA ALA A 163 8.60 -2.09 -8.75
C ALA A 163 10.00 -2.73 -8.60
N GLY A 164 10.83 -2.18 -7.72
CA GLY A 164 12.06 -2.81 -7.25
C GLY A 164 13.34 -2.35 -7.96
N SER A 165 14.27 -3.28 -8.23
CA SER A 165 15.63 -2.96 -8.69
C SER A 165 15.65 -2.22 -10.02
N TYR A 166 15.91 -0.93 -9.96
CA TYR A 166 16.05 -0.06 -11.12
C TYR A 166 17.49 0.03 -11.57
N THR A 167 17.70 -0.01 -12.88
CA THR A 167 19.01 0.16 -13.50
C THR A 167 18.93 1.25 -14.55
N ALA A 168 20.08 1.61 -15.13
CA ALA A 168 20.12 2.60 -16.21
C ALA A 168 19.14 2.26 -17.36
N THR A 169 18.90 0.97 -17.63
CA THR A 169 18.09 0.50 -18.77
C THR A 169 16.80 -0.21 -18.39
N SER A 170 16.48 -0.35 -17.10
CA SER A 170 15.28 -1.08 -16.64
C SER A 170 14.55 -0.31 -15.53
N PRO A 171 13.21 -0.32 -15.52
CA PRO A 171 12.30 -0.85 -16.56
C PRO A 171 12.25 0.03 -17.83
N PRO A 172 11.63 -0.47 -18.93
CA PRO A 172 11.30 0.37 -20.09
C PRO A 172 10.46 1.58 -19.68
N GLN A 173 10.62 2.69 -20.41
CA GLN A 173 9.83 3.90 -20.17
C GLN A 173 8.34 3.62 -20.31
N GLY A 174 7.56 4.01 -19.30
CA GLY A 174 6.12 3.76 -19.22
C GLY A 174 5.75 2.38 -18.67
N GLU A 175 6.73 1.56 -18.27
CA GLU A 175 6.50 0.27 -17.58
C GLU A 175 6.90 0.33 -16.11
N GLU A 176 7.51 1.42 -15.66
CA GLU A 176 7.84 1.65 -14.28
C GLU A 176 6.62 1.86 -13.39
N TYR A 177 6.87 1.73 -12.09
CA TYR A 177 5.87 1.89 -11.05
C TYR A 177 5.20 3.27 -11.08
N ARG A 178 3.90 3.29 -10.83
CA ARG A 178 3.08 4.51 -10.82
C ARG A 178 1.85 4.28 -9.97
N ILE A 179 1.31 5.36 -9.42
CA ILE A 179 0.11 5.34 -8.60
C ILE A 179 -1.09 5.59 -9.49
N HIS A 180 -2.05 4.66 -9.47
CA HIS A 180 -3.34 4.75 -10.11
C HIS A 180 -4.45 5.00 -9.08
N MET A 181 -5.59 5.46 -9.56
CA MET A 181 -6.79 5.67 -8.76
C MET A 181 -8.06 5.25 -9.50
N CYS A 182 -9.01 4.72 -8.73
CA CYS A 182 -10.43 4.62 -9.06
C CYS A 182 -11.27 5.11 -7.86
N ARG A 183 -12.55 5.39 -8.06
CA ARG A 183 -13.49 5.70 -6.97
C ARG A 183 -14.80 4.91 -7.07
N SER A 184 -15.45 4.72 -5.92
CA SER A 184 -16.77 4.11 -5.78
C SER A 184 -17.53 4.77 -4.64
N THR A 185 -18.86 4.80 -4.69
CA THR A 185 -19.70 5.26 -3.58
C THR A 185 -19.91 4.18 -2.51
N SER A 186 -19.63 2.90 -2.80
CA SER A 186 -19.86 1.82 -1.84
C SER A 186 -18.63 1.38 -1.07
N GLY A 187 -17.43 1.60 -1.61
CA GLY A 187 -16.17 1.07 -1.04
C GLY A 187 -15.98 -0.45 -1.19
N LEU A 188 -17.02 -1.19 -1.58
CA LEU A 188 -17.06 -2.65 -1.70
C LEU A 188 -16.98 -3.16 -3.15
N GLY A 189 -16.71 -2.28 -4.11
CA GLY A 189 -16.68 -2.62 -5.54
C GLY A 189 -17.30 -1.53 -6.41
N GLY A 190 -17.43 -1.80 -7.72
CA GLY A 190 -17.93 -0.81 -8.67
C GLY A 190 -16.98 0.38 -8.86
N PHE A 191 -15.70 0.19 -8.55
CA PHE A 191 -14.66 1.19 -8.74
C PHE A 191 -14.50 1.51 -10.22
N VAL A 192 -14.56 2.79 -10.56
CA VAL A 192 -14.30 3.30 -11.92
C VAL A 192 -13.24 4.38 -11.89
N ASP A 193 -12.54 4.56 -13.00
CA ASP A 193 -11.60 5.66 -13.19
C ASP A 193 -12.28 6.96 -13.68
N MET A 194 -11.52 8.02 -13.95
CA MET A 194 -12.07 9.31 -14.41
C MET A 194 -12.81 9.21 -15.75
N ALA A 195 -12.44 8.24 -16.59
CA ALA A 195 -13.11 7.98 -17.87
C ALA A 195 -14.35 7.09 -17.72
N GLY A 196 -14.66 6.62 -16.50
CA GLY A 196 -15.76 5.70 -16.22
C GLY A 196 -15.43 4.24 -16.54
N THR A 197 -14.17 3.91 -16.80
CA THR A 197 -13.74 2.52 -17.03
C THR A 197 -13.64 1.79 -15.71
N SER A 198 -14.22 0.59 -15.64
CA SER A 198 -14.16 -0.25 -14.44
C SER A 198 -12.73 -0.64 -14.10
N CYS A 199 -12.36 -0.51 -12.82
CA CYS A 199 -11.08 -0.99 -12.30
C CYS A 199 -10.93 -2.52 -12.43
N LEU A 200 -12.03 -3.28 -12.56
CA LEU A 200 -12.00 -4.72 -12.88
C LEU A 200 -11.72 -5.01 -14.37
N ASN A 201 -11.73 -3.98 -15.21
CA ASN A 201 -11.46 -4.06 -16.65
C ASN A 201 -10.28 -3.16 -17.02
N SER A 202 -9.24 -3.14 -16.18
CA SER A 202 -8.01 -2.35 -16.39
C SER A 202 -8.21 -0.83 -16.44
N GLY A 203 -9.28 -0.34 -15.83
CA GLY A 203 -9.44 1.07 -15.50
C GLY A 203 -8.48 1.49 -14.39
N GLY A 204 -8.11 2.76 -14.37
CA GLY A 204 -7.23 3.32 -13.35
C GLY A 204 -6.56 4.58 -13.83
N THR A 205 -7.05 5.74 -13.40
CA THR A 205 -6.44 7.01 -13.77
C THR A 205 -5.12 7.18 -13.03
N ILE A 206 -4.06 7.58 -13.74
CA ILE A 206 -2.77 7.85 -13.11
C ILE A 206 -2.91 9.07 -12.19
N LEU A 207 -2.62 8.88 -10.90
CA LEU A 207 -2.52 9.95 -9.90
C LEU A 207 -1.10 10.52 -9.88
N LEU A 208 -0.08 9.65 -9.90
CA LEU A 208 1.32 10.04 -9.88
C LEU A 208 2.15 9.06 -10.69
N GLN A 209 3.05 9.59 -11.51
CA GLN A 209 4.01 8.81 -12.31
C GLN A 209 5.38 9.49 -12.29
N SER A 210 6.38 8.87 -12.90
CA SER A 210 7.72 9.43 -12.98
C SER A 210 7.74 10.87 -13.52
N HIS A 211 8.44 11.76 -12.83
CA HIS A 211 8.69 13.15 -13.21
C HIS A 211 9.93 13.68 -12.47
N ASP A 212 10.68 14.57 -13.10
CA ASP A 212 11.89 15.18 -12.52
C ASP A 212 12.82 14.16 -11.85
N GLN A 213 13.07 14.27 -10.54
CA GLN A 213 13.85 13.30 -9.77
C GLN A 213 13.03 12.17 -9.16
N ILE A 214 11.71 12.22 -9.25
CA ILE A 214 10.79 11.21 -8.73
C ILE A 214 10.62 10.13 -9.81
N TYR A 215 11.41 9.05 -9.76
CA TYR A 215 11.25 7.91 -10.66
C TYR A 215 10.48 6.79 -9.98
N ALA A 216 9.53 6.21 -10.71
CA ALA A 216 8.74 5.06 -10.30
C ALA A 216 8.03 5.19 -8.93
N PRO A 217 7.22 6.23 -8.68
CA PRO A 217 6.54 6.41 -7.41
C PRO A 217 5.45 5.34 -7.18
N GLY A 218 5.33 4.86 -5.95
CA GLY A 218 4.24 3.97 -5.53
C GLY A 218 4.38 3.46 -4.10
N GLY A 219 3.72 2.34 -3.76
CA GLY A 219 3.63 1.85 -2.39
C GLY A 219 2.94 2.86 -1.48
N GLN A 220 1.87 3.46 -2.01
CA GLN A 220 1.30 4.70 -1.50
C GLN A 220 0.35 4.50 -0.33
N GLY A 221 0.16 5.57 0.43
CA GLY A 221 -1.04 5.74 1.25
C GLY A 221 -1.42 7.20 1.41
N VAL A 222 -2.51 7.44 2.11
CA VAL A 222 -3.04 8.79 2.37
C VAL A 222 -3.27 8.96 3.85
N ILE A 223 -2.74 10.05 4.41
CA ILE A 223 -2.98 10.47 5.79
C ILE A 223 -3.75 11.78 5.82
N GLN A 224 -4.43 12.04 6.94
CA GLN A 224 -4.98 13.35 7.23
C GLN A 224 -4.01 14.12 8.12
N ASP A 225 -3.46 15.19 7.56
CA ASP A 225 -2.56 16.11 8.22
C ASP A 225 -3.31 17.40 8.65
N GLN A 226 -2.89 17.99 9.77
CA GLN A 226 -3.55 19.18 10.32
C GLN A 226 -3.30 20.45 9.51
N GLU A 227 -2.15 20.57 8.88
CA GLU A 227 -1.74 21.74 8.10
C GLU A 227 -2.06 21.55 6.62
N TRP A 228 -1.83 20.34 6.10
CA TRP A 228 -1.87 20.05 4.67
C TRP A 228 -3.15 19.35 4.19
N GLY A 229 -4.03 18.94 5.11
CA GLY A 229 -5.22 18.15 4.80
C GLY A 229 -4.86 16.73 4.35
N SER A 230 -5.51 16.22 3.30
CA SER A 230 -5.14 14.91 2.73
C SER A 230 -3.73 14.96 2.14
N VAL A 231 -2.82 14.13 2.65
CA VAL A 231 -1.44 14.02 2.14
C VAL A 231 -1.22 12.62 1.59
N LEU A 232 -0.84 12.54 0.31
CA LEU A 232 -0.33 11.33 -0.32
C LEU A 232 1.11 11.13 0.12
N TYR A 233 1.44 9.95 0.62
CA TYR A 233 2.82 9.51 0.80
C TYR A 233 3.14 8.32 -0.11
N TYR A 234 4.40 8.18 -0.49
CA TYR A 234 4.86 7.14 -1.40
C TYR A 234 6.38 6.95 -1.28
N GLN A 235 6.86 5.81 -1.75
CA GLN A 235 8.28 5.65 -2.06
C GLN A 235 8.54 6.03 -3.51
N TYR A 236 9.76 6.46 -3.80
CA TYR A 236 10.27 6.65 -5.15
C TYR A 236 11.76 6.35 -5.20
N TYR A 237 12.30 6.19 -6.41
CA TYR A 237 13.72 6.07 -6.63
C TYR A 237 14.25 7.35 -7.30
N PRO A 238 15.34 7.98 -6.83
CA PRO A 238 15.88 9.15 -7.51
C PRO A 238 16.32 8.83 -8.95
N LEU A 239 15.83 9.59 -9.93
CA LEU A 239 16.15 9.35 -11.35
C LEU A 239 17.67 9.35 -11.60
N SER A 240 18.39 10.28 -10.98
CA SER A 240 19.86 10.35 -11.07
C SER A 240 20.57 9.09 -10.55
N LEU A 241 20.06 8.46 -9.48
CA LEU A 241 20.61 7.19 -8.99
C LEU A 241 20.31 6.04 -9.96
N LYS A 242 19.14 6.04 -10.61
CA LYS A 242 18.80 5.04 -11.62
C LYS A 242 19.74 5.15 -12.81
N GLU A 243 19.94 6.37 -13.31
CA GLU A 243 20.82 6.66 -14.44
C GLU A 243 22.28 6.28 -14.15
N ALA A 244 22.71 6.38 -12.89
CA ALA A 244 24.02 5.91 -12.43
C ALA A 244 24.16 4.38 -12.34
N GLY A 245 23.11 3.61 -12.67
CA GLY A 245 23.12 2.15 -12.70
C GLY A 245 22.28 1.47 -11.59
N GLY A 246 21.75 2.25 -10.65
CA GLY A 246 21.04 1.73 -9.47
C GLY A 246 21.98 1.25 -8.37
N ASP A 247 21.51 1.24 -7.12
CA ASP A 247 22.24 0.77 -5.93
C ASP A 247 21.50 -0.37 -5.18
N GLY A 248 20.47 -0.94 -5.81
CA GLY A 248 19.60 -1.94 -5.16
C GLY A 248 18.42 -1.29 -4.44
N ASN A 249 18.11 -1.76 -3.24
CA ASN A 249 16.97 -1.27 -2.45
C ASN A 249 17.32 -0.07 -1.54
N ASP A 250 18.59 0.34 -1.46
CA ASP A 250 19.04 1.41 -0.55
C ASP A 250 18.81 2.82 -1.14
N GLY A 251 18.58 2.92 -2.45
CA GLY A 251 18.36 4.16 -3.18
C GLY A 251 16.94 4.71 -3.06
N PHE A 252 15.99 3.92 -2.56
CA PHE A 252 14.62 4.39 -2.38
C PHE A 252 14.56 5.56 -1.38
N ARG A 253 13.65 6.49 -1.65
CA ARG A 253 13.37 7.69 -0.86
C ARG A 253 11.88 7.75 -0.59
N TYR A 254 11.54 8.46 0.48
CA TYR A 254 10.16 8.77 0.82
C TYR A 254 9.78 10.12 0.23
N GLY A 255 8.62 10.19 -0.41
CA GLY A 255 8.01 11.40 -0.91
C GLY A 255 6.63 11.60 -0.30
N TRP A 256 6.20 12.85 -0.19
CA TRP A 256 4.85 13.19 0.20
C TRP A 256 4.41 14.47 -0.50
N ASN A 257 3.11 14.57 -0.78
CA ASN A 257 2.50 15.72 -1.41
C ASN A 257 1.07 15.92 -0.88
N PRO A 258 0.64 17.16 -0.61
CA PRO A 258 -0.77 17.46 -0.40
C PRO A 258 -1.60 17.06 -1.63
N LEU A 259 -2.82 16.59 -1.37
CA LEU A 259 -3.80 16.31 -2.41
C LEU A 259 -4.78 17.48 -2.55
N GLY A 260 -4.86 18.00 -3.77
CA GLY A 260 -5.91 18.93 -4.18
C GLY A 260 -7.09 18.18 -4.78
N TRP A 261 -8.23 18.86 -4.89
CA TRP A 261 -9.46 18.26 -5.42
C TRP A 261 -10.01 19.05 -6.60
N LYS A 262 -10.38 18.35 -7.67
CA LYS A 262 -11.03 18.93 -8.84
C LYS A 262 -12.09 17.97 -9.38
N ASP A 263 -13.32 18.45 -9.52
CA ASP A 263 -14.45 17.66 -10.04
C ASP A 263 -14.67 16.33 -9.28
N GLY A 264 -14.38 16.34 -7.97
CA GLY A 264 -14.44 15.16 -7.09
C GLY A 264 -13.31 14.15 -7.32
N TRP A 265 -12.18 14.55 -7.88
CA TRP A 265 -11.01 13.69 -8.04
C TRP A 265 -9.78 14.32 -7.40
N PRO A 266 -8.93 13.51 -6.72
CA PRO A 266 -7.70 14.01 -6.17
C PRO A 266 -6.68 14.26 -7.28
N TYR A 267 -5.85 15.28 -7.11
CA TYR A 267 -4.63 15.47 -7.89
C TYR A 267 -3.47 15.80 -6.95
N VAL A 268 -2.27 15.38 -7.33
CA VAL A 268 -1.06 15.67 -6.56
C VAL A 268 -0.68 17.12 -6.74
N MET A 269 -0.64 17.89 -5.65
CA MET A 269 -0.15 19.25 -5.66
C MET A 269 1.39 19.22 -5.71
N SER A 270 1.99 20.10 -6.50
CA SER A 270 3.41 20.40 -6.34
C SER A 270 3.62 20.92 -4.92
N THR A 271 4.55 20.32 -4.18
CA THR A 271 5.02 20.91 -2.92
C THR A 271 5.56 22.32 -3.19
N ILE A 272 5.27 23.24 -2.27
CA ILE A 272 5.74 24.64 -2.31
C ILE A 272 7.27 24.66 -2.12
#